data_AF-M3HRM6-F1
#
_entry.id   AF-M3HRM6-F1
#
_cell.length_a   1.000
_cell.length_b   1.000
_cell.length_c   1.000
_cell.angle_alpha   90.00
_cell.angle_beta   90.00
_cell.angle_gamma   90.00
#
_symmetry.space_group_name_H-M   'P 1'
#
loop_
_entity.id
_entity.type
_entity.pdbx_description
1 polymer ?
#
loop_
_entity_poly.entity_id
_entity_poly.type
_entity_poly.pdbx_seq_one_letter_code
_entity_poly.pdbx_strand_id
1 'polypeptide(L)'
;MIRLIAGMKTVASSSYPVSGENSVRMLSDIGINTGKVGSKWADIQDGFLILDEDKLRSKLAENPDSVRNLFAIDTNSDARMDTGVGVDLLEHIKPYTQYAGGLVSGKVKMLEEQVADNNKKIKEFENHLVSYEKKLKSKFLYMEQGVGKNKAVGAYLNNNLKGARNE
;
A
#
# COMPACT_ATOMS: atom_id res chain seq x y z
N MET A 1 -2.16 -3.28 -4.85
CA MET A 1 -1.16 -3.31 -5.93
C MET A 1 -1.23 -4.60 -6.75
N ILE A 2 -1.19 -5.80 -6.11
CA ILE A 2 -1.32 -7.09 -6.82
C ILE A 2 -2.57 -7.15 -7.73
N ARG A 3 -3.73 -6.65 -7.26
CA ARG A 3 -4.98 -6.63 -8.06
C ARG A 3 -4.95 -5.67 -9.27
N LEU A 4 -4.24 -4.54 -9.18
CA LEU A 4 -4.13 -3.59 -10.28
C LEU A 4 -3.33 -4.22 -11.43
N ILE A 5 -2.12 -4.68 -11.13
CA ILE A 5 -1.23 -5.30 -12.13
C ILE A 5 -1.86 -6.58 -12.69
N ALA A 6 -2.44 -7.43 -11.84
CA ALA A 6 -3.09 -8.66 -12.29
C ALA A 6 -4.25 -8.37 -13.26
N GLY A 7 -5.12 -7.39 -12.96
CA GLY A 7 -6.21 -7.06 -13.87
C GLY A 7 -5.72 -6.46 -15.20
N MET A 8 -4.66 -5.65 -15.20
CA MET A 8 -4.05 -5.16 -16.44
C MET A 8 -3.48 -6.30 -17.29
N LYS A 9 -2.84 -7.29 -16.65
CA LYS A 9 -2.34 -8.49 -17.33
C LYS A 9 -3.49 -9.32 -17.89
N THR A 10 -4.59 -9.47 -17.15
CA THR A 10 -5.80 -10.13 -17.63
C THR A 10 -6.31 -9.45 -18.89
N VAL A 11 -6.56 -8.13 -18.85
CA VAL A 11 -7.01 -7.33 -20.01
C VAL A 11 -6.10 -7.52 -21.23
N ALA A 12 -4.78 -7.49 -21.05
CA ALA A 12 -3.83 -7.68 -22.15
C ALA A 12 -3.84 -9.09 -22.75
N SER A 13 -4.27 -10.11 -22.00
CA SER A 13 -4.34 -11.51 -22.42
C SER A 13 -5.75 -11.98 -22.80
N SER A 14 -6.77 -11.15 -22.58
CA SER A 14 -8.17 -11.48 -22.83
C SER A 14 -8.48 -11.60 -24.32
N SER A 15 -9.50 -12.41 -24.62
CA SER A 15 -10.16 -12.41 -25.92
C SER A 15 -11.32 -11.43 -25.92
N TYR A 16 -11.45 -10.66 -26.98
CA TYR A 16 -12.50 -9.66 -27.17
C TYR A 16 -13.54 -10.08 -28.22
N PRO A 17 -14.77 -9.52 -28.15
CA PRO A 17 -15.77 -9.70 -29.19
C PRO A 17 -15.26 -9.20 -30.55
N VAL A 18 -15.83 -9.74 -31.61
CA VAL A 18 -15.46 -9.38 -32.98
C VAL A 18 -16.68 -9.12 -33.82
N SER A 19 -16.46 -8.37 -34.90
CA SER A 19 -17.42 -8.17 -35.98
C SER A 19 -16.72 -8.35 -37.33
N GLY A 20 -17.43 -8.93 -38.29
CA GLY A 20 -16.94 -9.14 -39.66
C GLY A 20 -15.96 -10.31 -39.86
N GLU A 21 -15.49 -10.44 -41.10
CA GLU A 21 -14.49 -11.43 -41.53
C GLU A 21 -13.05 -10.97 -41.22
N ASN A 22 -12.10 -11.92 -41.18
CA ASN A 22 -10.69 -11.67 -40.81
C ASN A 22 -10.52 -10.96 -39.47
N SER A 23 -11.33 -11.38 -38.49
CA SER A 23 -11.39 -10.70 -37.21
C SER A 23 -10.27 -11.08 -36.25
N VAL A 24 -9.84 -10.07 -35.51
CA VAL A 24 -8.78 -10.07 -34.51
C VAL A 24 -9.45 -10.12 -33.13
N ARG A 25 -9.05 -11.07 -32.27
CA ARG A 25 -9.64 -11.27 -30.95
C ARG A 25 -8.72 -10.90 -29.80
N MET A 26 -7.41 -10.96 -30.03
CA MET A 26 -6.41 -10.77 -28.99
C MET A 26 -5.31 -9.81 -29.45
N LEU A 27 -4.60 -9.19 -28.50
CA LEU A 27 -3.41 -8.38 -28.79
C LEU A 27 -2.32 -9.18 -29.54
N SER A 28 -2.21 -10.48 -29.26
CA SER A 28 -1.26 -11.37 -29.93
C SER A 28 -1.56 -11.55 -31.43
N ASP A 29 -2.82 -11.43 -31.84
CA ASP A 29 -3.24 -11.51 -33.24
C ASP A 29 -2.70 -10.34 -34.08
N ILE A 30 -2.48 -9.18 -33.45
CA ILE A 30 -1.88 -7.97 -34.07
C ILE A 30 -0.39 -7.80 -33.73
N GLY A 31 0.24 -8.81 -33.14
CA GLY A 31 1.68 -8.77 -32.86
C GLY A 31 2.07 -8.11 -31.55
N ILE A 32 1.13 -7.80 -30.66
CA ILE A 32 1.40 -7.32 -29.31
C ILE A 32 1.38 -8.53 -28.36
N ASN A 33 2.53 -8.84 -27.74
CA ASN A 33 2.68 -10.00 -26.88
C ASN A 33 3.49 -9.65 -25.62
N THR A 34 3.48 -10.53 -24.61
CA THR A 34 4.31 -10.38 -23.41
C THR A 34 5.62 -11.16 -23.46
N GLY A 35 5.92 -11.76 -24.62
CA GLY A 35 7.03 -12.68 -24.84
C GLY A 35 6.85 -13.43 -26.17
N LYS A 36 7.96 -13.83 -26.78
CA LYS A 36 7.91 -14.70 -27.96
C LYS A 36 7.38 -16.08 -27.57
N VAL A 37 6.79 -16.80 -28.53
CA VAL A 37 6.41 -18.20 -28.33
C VAL A 37 7.64 -18.99 -27.90
N GLY A 38 7.59 -19.62 -26.72
CA GLY A 38 8.72 -20.35 -26.12
C GLY A 38 9.60 -19.52 -25.17
N SER A 39 9.28 -18.26 -24.89
CA SER A 39 9.93 -17.47 -23.83
C SER A 39 9.79 -18.13 -22.46
N LYS A 40 10.82 -18.04 -21.62
CA LYS A 40 10.78 -18.59 -20.26
C LYS A 40 9.81 -17.78 -19.40
N TRP A 41 9.15 -18.43 -18.45
CA TRP A 41 8.27 -17.77 -17.49
C TRP A 41 8.93 -16.56 -16.80
N ALA A 42 10.21 -16.70 -16.43
CA ALA A 42 10.99 -15.64 -15.77
C ALA A 42 11.11 -14.37 -16.62
N ASP A 43 11.05 -14.47 -17.95
CA ASP A 43 11.18 -13.35 -18.88
C ASP A 43 9.84 -12.66 -19.16
N ILE A 44 8.72 -13.35 -18.92
CA ILE A 44 7.35 -12.86 -19.20
C ILE A 44 6.57 -12.48 -17.94
N GLN A 45 7.07 -12.86 -16.76
CA GLN A 45 6.37 -12.63 -15.48
C GLN A 45 6.14 -11.15 -15.19
N ASP A 46 6.98 -10.25 -15.72
CA ASP A 46 6.84 -8.81 -15.52
C ASP A 46 5.69 -8.23 -16.37
N GLY A 47 5.35 -8.88 -17.48
CA GLY A 47 4.23 -8.51 -18.35
C GLY A 47 4.53 -7.31 -19.25
N PHE A 48 5.80 -7.07 -19.60
CA PHE A 48 6.17 -6.07 -20.60
C PHE A 48 5.58 -6.43 -21.97
N LEU A 49 5.01 -5.44 -22.65
CA LEU A 49 4.50 -5.61 -24.00
C LEU A 49 5.63 -5.45 -25.01
N ILE A 50 5.72 -6.40 -25.92
CA ILE A 50 6.62 -6.42 -27.08
C ILE A 50 5.74 -6.28 -28.31
N LEU A 51 6.14 -5.37 -29.20
CA LEU A 51 5.45 -5.10 -30.46
C LEU A 51 6.22 -5.71 -31.63
N ASP A 52 5.53 -6.54 -32.41
CA ASP A 52 5.92 -6.93 -33.76
C ASP A 52 5.29 -5.94 -34.75
N GLU A 53 6.07 -4.97 -35.22
CA GLU A 53 5.60 -3.91 -36.11
C GLU A 53 5.14 -4.44 -37.47
N ASP A 54 5.81 -5.47 -38.01
CA ASP A 54 5.49 -6.01 -39.32
C ASP A 54 4.13 -6.71 -39.29
N LYS A 55 3.88 -7.50 -38.23
CA LYS A 55 2.58 -8.14 -38.02
C LYS A 55 1.47 -7.12 -37.79
N LEU A 56 1.73 -6.08 -36.99
CA LEU A 56 0.75 -5.00 -36.77
C LEU A 56 0.41 -4.29 -38.09
N ARG A 57 1.42 -3.95 -38.90
CA ARG A 57 1.24 -3.31 -40.21
C ARG A 57 0.43 -4.19 -41.16
N SER A 58 0.73 -5.48 -41.23
CA SER A 58 -0.04 -6.44 -42.05
C SER A 58 -1.50 -6.47 -41.64
N LYS A 59 -1.79 -6.58 -40.34
CA LYS A 59 -3.16 -6.65 -39.83
C LYS A 59 -3.94 -5.36 -40.02
N LEU A 60 -3.29 -4.21 -39.87
CA LEU A 60 -3.89 -2.91 -40.17
C LEU A 60 -4.20 -2.75 -41.67
N ALA A 61 -3.36 -3.28 -42.55
CA ALA A 61 -3.60 -3.25 -43.99
C ALA A 61 -4.71 -4.22 -44.42
N GLU A 62 -4.82 -5.38 -43.76
CA GLU A 62 -5.85 -6.39 -44.04
C GLU A 62 -7.25 -5.96 -43.58
N ASN A 63 -7.38 -5.51 -42.32
CA ASN A 63 -8.67 -5.12 -41.74
C ASN A 63 -8.49 -4.10 -40.60
N PRO A 64 -8.42 -2.80 -40.91
CA PRO A 64 -8.23 -1.76 -39.89
C PRO A 64 -9.42 -1.66 -38.92
N ASP A 65 -10.63 -1.94 -39.38
CA ASP A 65 -11.83 -1.94 -38.53
C ASP A 65 -11.77 -3.04 -37.48
N SER A 66 -11.27 -4.23 -37.83
CA SER A 66 -11.08 -5.28 -36.85
C SER A 66 -10.04 -4.92 -35.79
N VAL A 67 -8.96 -4.22 -36.16
CA VAL A 67 -7.98 -3.75 -35.17
C VAL A 67 -8.59 -2.69 -34.26
N ARG A 68 -9.38 -1.76 -34.81
CA ARG A 68 -10.14 -0.78 -34.02
C ARG A 68 -11.08 -1.46 -33.03
N ASN A 69 -11.84 -2.46 -33.48
CA ASN A 69 -12.82 -3.17 -32.67
C ASN A 69 -12.17 -3.98 -31.53
N LEU A 70 -10.92 -4.43 -31.68
CA LEU A 70 -10.16 -5.03 -30.58
C LEU A 70 -9.96 -4.04 -29.42
N PHE A 71 -9.69 -2.77 -29.73
CA PHE A 71 -9.45 -1.75 -28.70
C PHE A 71 -10.73 -1.17 -28.12
N ALA A 72 -11.77 -1.02 -28.94
CA ALA A 72 -13.06 -0.50 -28.54
C ALA A 72 -14.14 -0.93 -29.54
N ILE A 73 -15.16 -1.64 -29.06
CA ILE A 73 -16.32 -2.06 -29.85
C ILE A 73 -17.61 -1.63 -29.16
N ASP A 74 -18.54 -1.12 -29.97
CA ASP A 74 -19.93 -0.90 -29.61
C ASP A 74 -20.72 -2.17 -30.00
N THR A 75 -21.24 -2.88 -29.00
CA THR A 75 -21.95 -4.15 -29.18
C THR A 75 -23.45 -3.99 -29.29
N ASN A 76 -23.99 -2.82 -28.95
CA ASN A 76 -25.42 -2.55 -28.90
C ASN A 76 -25.88 -1.41 -29.85
N SER A 77 -24.94 -0.80 -30.57
CA SER A 77 -25.14 0.30 -31.52
C SER A 77 -25.70 1.59 -30.90
N ASP A 78 -25.41 1.88 -29.62
CA ASP A 78 -25.80 3.12 -28.95
C ASP A 78 -24.77 4.27 -29.08
N ALA A 79 -23.75 4.07 -29.91
CA ALA A 79 -22.61 4.95 -30.12
C ALA A 79 -21.67 5.09 -28.89
N ARG A 80 -21.74 4.16 -27.94
CA ARG A 80 -20.79 4.03 -26.83
C ARG A 80 -20.00 2.74 -26.98
N MET A 81 -18.73 2.80 -26.58
CA MET A 81 -17.85 1.63 -26.62
C MET A 81 -18.11 0.81 -25.37
N ASP A 82 -18.55 -0.44 -25.53
CA ASP A 82 -18.93 -1.31 -24.42
C ASP A 82 -17.74 -2.09 -23.86
N THR A 83 -16.83 -2.53 -24.74
CA THR A 83 -15.68 -3.36 -24.36
C THR A 83 -14.54 -3.22 -25.37
N GLY A 84 -13.39 -3.77 -25.04
CA GLY A 84 -12.17 -3.73 -25.83
C GLY A 84 -10.98 -3.53 -24.91
N VAL A 85 -9.78 -3.80 -25.42
CA VAL A 85 -8.54 -3.65 -24.62
C VAL A 85 -8.46 -2.26 -23.99
N GLY A 86 -8.79 -1.20 -24.74
CA GLY A 86 -8.72 0.18 -24.26
C GLY A 86 -9.82 0.51 -23.26
N VAL A 87 -11.05 0.05 -23.51
CA VAL A 87 -12.22 0.28 -22.65
C VAL A 87 -12.02 -0.42 -21.31
N ASP A 88 -11.77 -1.73 -21.32
CA ASP A 88 -11.59 -2.53 -20.12
C ASP A 88 -10.38 -2.07 -19.29
N LEU A 89 -9.28 -1.67 -19.96
CA LEU A 89 -8.10 -1.12 -19.27
C LEU A 89 -8.44 0.18 -18.56
N LEU A 90 -9.17 1.08 -19.23
CA LEU A 90 -9.59 2.34 -18.65
C LEU A 90 -10.52 2.12 -17.46
N GLU A 91 -11.52 1.25 -17.59
CA GLU A 91 -12.44 0.90 -16.51
C GLU A 91 -11.72 0.31 -15.30
N HIS A 92 -10.73 -0.56 -15.54
CA HIS A 92 -9.94 -1.17 -14.48
C HIS A 92 -9.04 -0.17 -13.75
N ILE A 93 -8.45 0.80 -14.46
CA ILE A 93 -7.53 1.79 -13.87
C ILE A 93 -8.26 2.94 -13.18
N LYS A 94 -9.44 3.34 -13.68
CA LYS A 94 -10.21 4.51 -13.21
C LYS A 94 -10.40 4.59 -11.69
N PRO A 95 -10.78 3.51 -10.96
CA PRO A 95 -10.93 3.57 -9.50
C PRO A 95 -9.63 3.88 -8.76
N TYR A 96 -8.48 3.60 -9.37
CA TYR A 96 -7.17 3.82 -8.76
C TYR A 96 -6.65 5.25 -9.00
N THR A 97 -6.99 5.86 -10.14
CA THR A 97 -6.48 7.18 -10.53
C THR A 97 -7.43 8.32 -10.21
N GLN A 98 -8.66 8.04 -9.81
CA GLN A 98 -9.63 9.07 -9.44
C GLN A 98 -9.13 9.93 -8.26
N TYR A 99 -9.04 11.24 -8.47
CA TYR A 99 -8.52 12.18 -7.48
C TYR A 99 -9.34 12.14 -6.18
N ALA A 100 -10.65 12.37 -6.30
CA ALA A 100 -11.58 12.33 -5.17
C ALA A 100 -12.19 10.93 -5.03
N GLY A 101 -11.97 10.25 -3.90
CA GLY A 101 -12.57 8.95 -3.61
C GLY A 101 -11.97 7.76 -4.36
N GLY A 102 -10.84 7.95 -5.03
CA GLY A 102 -10.08 6.83 -5.62
C GLY A 102 -9.40 5.97 -4.56
N LEU A 103 -9.07 4.75 -4.93
CA LEU A 103 -8.44 3.76 -4.05
C LEU A 103 -7.05 4.21 -3.58
N VAL A 104 -6.26 4.85 -4.45
CA VAL A 104 -4.93 5.34 -4.10
C VAL A 104 -5.04 6.52 -3.13
N SER A 105 -5.84 7.54 -3.45
CA SER A 105 -6.02 8.70 -2.57
C SER A 105 -6.65 8.32 -1.23
N GLY A 106 -7.62 7.40 -1.23
CA GLY A 106 -8.19 6.84 0.00
C GLY A 106 -7.15 6.11 0.86
N LYS A 107 -6.26 5.33 0.23
CA LYS A 107 -5.18 4.65 0.96
C LYS A 107 -4.17 5.63 1.54
N VAL A 108 -3.80 6.68 0.79
CA VAL A 108 -2.91 7.74 1.28
C VAL A 108 -3.52 8.42 2.50
N LYS A 109 -4.77 8.88 2.40
CA LYS A 109 -5.48 9.54 3.51
C LYS A 109 -5.55 8.65 4.76
N MET A 110 -5.88 7.37 4.60
CA MET A 110 -5.89 6.41 5.72
C MET A 110 -4.52 6.32 6.40
N LEU A 111 -3.44 6.28 5.62
CA LEU A 111 -2.08 6.22 6.17
C LEU A 111 -1.70 7.53 6.88
N GLU A 112 -2.11 8.68 6.36
CA GLU A 112 -1.91 9.99 7.00
C GLU A 112 -2.63 10.06 8.36
N GLU A 113 -3.87 9.60 8.42
CA GLU A 113 -4.65 9.51 9.67
C GLU A 113 -3.97 8.56 10.69
N GLN A 114 -3.50 7.39 10.23
CA GLN A 114 -2.75 6.46 11.09
C GLN A 114 -1.46 7.08 11.63
N VAL A 115 -0.73 7.84 10.82
CA VAL A 115 0.48 8.56 11.26
C VAL A 115 0.11 9.63 12.30
N ALA A 116 -0.94 10.41 12.08
CA ALA A 116 -1.40 11.41 13.02
C ALA A 116 -1.81 10.81 14.37
N ASP A 117 -2.56 9.70 14.36
CA ASP A 117 -2.97 8.98 15.57
C ASP A 117 -1.77 8.40 16.32
N ASN A 118 -0.81 7.84 15.59
CA ASN A 118 0.42 7.31 16.20
C ASN A 118 1.24 8.43 16.85
N ASN A 119 1.36 9.60 16.21
CA ASN A 119 2.03 10.76 16.80
C ASN A 119 1.34 11.24 18.09
N LYS A 120 -0.01 11.22 18.12
CA LYS A 120 -0.76 11.53 19.34
C LYS A 120 -0.45 10.54 20.47
N LYS A 121 -0.44 9.23 20.18
CA LYS A 121 -0.08 8.19 21.15
C LYS A 121 1.34 8.35 21.67
N ILE A 122 2.30 8.66 20.80
CA ILE A 122 3.70 8.94 21.19
C ILE A 122 3.72 10.06 22.23
N LYS A 123 3.06 11.19 21.95
CA LYS A 123 2.99 12.33 22.87
C LYS A 123 2.34 11.97 24.22
N GLU A 124 1.30 11.14 24.20
CA GLU A 124 0.67 10.65 25.44
C GLU A 124 1.63 9.76 26.26
N PHE A 125 2.38 8.88 25.61
CA PHE A 125 3.41 8.07 26.27
C PHE A 125 4.57 8.90 26.81
N GLU A 126 5.05 9.90 26.07
CA GLU A 126 6.08 10.83 26.55
C GLU A 126 5.64 11.55 27.83
N ASN A 127 4.42 12.08 27.83
CA ASN A 127 3.85 12.73 29.02
C ASN A 127 3.71 11.75 30.19
N HIS A 128 3.33 10.50 29.92
CA HIS A 128 3.26 9.45 30.94
C HIS A 128 4.63 9.14 31.54
N LEU A 129 5.67 9.00 30.72
CA LEU A 129 7.03 8.73 31.16
C LEU A 129 7.57 9.85 32.06
N VAL A 130 7.38 11.11 31.66
CA VAL A 130 7.77 12.27 32.48
C VAL A 130 7.06 12.26 33.83
N SER A 131 5.75 11.98 33.83
CA SER A 131 4.95 11.91 35.05
C SER A 131 5.38 10.76 35.96
N TYR A 132 5.69 9.61 35.37
CA TYR A 132 6.17 8.42 36.06
C TYR A 132 7.55 8.65 36.68
N GLU A 133 8.48 9.26 35.94
CA GLU A 133 9.80 9.66 36.43
C GLU A 133 9.67 10.62 37.62
N LYS A 134 8.82 11.64 37.52
CA LYS A 134 8.55 12.58 38.63
C LYS A 134 8.04 11.84 39.86
N LYS A 135 7.10 10.90 39.69
CA LYS A 135 6.57 10.09 40.79
C LYS A 135 7.66 9.24 41.46
N LEU A 136 8.54 8.63 40.67
CA LEU A 136 9.68 7.86 41.19
C LEU A 136 10.65 8.75 41.96
N LYS A 137 11.01 9.92 41.42
CA LYS A 137 11.87 10.91 42.11
C LYS A 137 11.28 11.34 43.44
N SER A 138 9.98 11.67 43.50
CA SER A 138 9.31 12.01 44.76
C SER A 138 9.38 10.86 45.77
N LYS A 139 9.08 9.62 45.35
CA LYS A 139 9.17 8.44 46.23
C LYS A 139 10.58 8.24 46.79
N PHE A 140 11.60 8.41 45.95
CA PHE A 140 12.99 8.31 46.36
C PHE A 140 13.35 9.36 47.41
N LEU A 141 12.98 10.62 47.21
CA LEU A 141 13.21 11.70 48.19
C LEU A 141 12.50 11.44 49.52
N TYR A 142 11.25 10.95 49.50
CA TYR A 142 10.54 10.55 50.72
C TYR A 142 11.26 9.42 51.47
N MET A 143 11.77 8.43 50.74
CA MET A 143 12.56 7.34 51.31
C MET A 143 13.88 7.84 51.91
N GLU A 144 14.61 8.72 51.22
CA GLU A 144 15.85 9.30 51.74
C GLU A 144 15.62 10.09 53.03
N GLN A 145 14.56 10.90 53.08
CA GLN A 145 14.18 11.61 54.30
C GLN A 145 13.84 10.63 55.43
N GLY A 146 13.12 9.55 55.14
CA GLY A 146 12.81 8.49 56.11
C GLY A 146 14.07 7.79 56.64
N VAL A 147 15.00 7.42 55.76
CA VAL A 147 16.29 6.83 56.13
C VAL A 147 17.11 7.81 56.98
N GLY A 148 17.16 9.09 56.61
CA GLY A 148 17.83 10.13 57.38
C GLY A 148 17.25 10.27 58.79
N LYS A 149 15.92 10.32 58.91
CA LYS A 149 15.23 10.34 60.22
C LYS A 149 15.55 9.09 61.05
N ASN A 150 15.49 7.90 60.46
CA ASN A 150 15.81 6.64 61.14
C ASN A 150 17.27 6.60 61.62
N LYS A 151 18.22 7.09 60.81
CA LYS A 151 19.62 7.23 61.22
C LYS A 151 19.78 8.18 62.41
N ALA A 152 19.11 9.33 62.38
CA ALA A 152 19.14 10.30 63.48
C ALA A 152 18.56 9.70 64.79
N VAL A 153 17.43 8.99 64.70
CA VAL A 153 16.83 8.27 65.83
C VAL A 153 17.78 7.20 66.36
N GLY A 154 18.39 6.39 65.48
CA GLY A 154 19.36 5.36 65.87
C GLY A 154 20.58 5.95 66.58
N ALA A 155 21.11 7.07 66.10
CA ALA A 155 22.23 7.77 66.75
C ALA A 155 21.85 8.31 68.13
N TYR A 156 20.66 8.90 68.27
CA TYR A 156 20.13 9.38 69.55
C TYR A 156 19.98 8.24 70.57
N LEU A 157 19.36 7.13 70.16
CA LEU A 157 19.20 5.94 71.01
C LEU A 157 20.55 5.37 71.43
N ASN A 158 21.51 5.26 70.51
CA ASN A 158 22.84 4.73 70.81
C ASN A 158 23.60 5.61 71.81
N ASN A 159 23.51 6.94 71.68
CA ASN A 159 24.13 7.87 72.62
C ASN A 159 23.53 7.76 74.02
N ASN A 160 22.20 7.64 74.14
CA ASN A 160 21.54 7.46 75.42
C ASN A 160 21.85 6.10 76.06
N LEU A 161 21.92 5.03 75.26
CA LEU A 161 22.31 3.70 75.74
C LEU A 161 23.77 3.64 76.20
N LYS A 162 24.67 4.41 75.58
CA LYS A 162 26.06 4.54 76.03
C LYS A 162 26.17 5.38 77.31
N GLY A 163 25.39 6.45 77.43
CA GLY A 163 25.30 7.24 78.66
C GLY A 163 24.83 6.40 79.84
N ALA A 164 23.79 5.58 79.65
CA ALA A 164 23.23 4.71 80.68
C ALA A 164 24.09 3.47 81.04
N ARG A 165 25.17 3.18 80.31
CA ARG A 165 26.11 2.08 80.63
C ARG A 165 27.39 2.55 81.32
N ASN A 166 27.57 3.86 81.46
CA ASN A 166 28.74 4.48 82.10
C ASN A 166 28.41 5.02 83.51
N GLU A 167 27.23 4.69 84.04
CA GLU A 167 26.82 4.80 85.46
C GLU A 167 26.79 3.38 86.06
#